data_AF-A0A531AG84-F1
#
_entry.id   AF-A0A531AG84-F1
#
_cell.length_a   1.000
_cell.length_b   1.000
_cell.length_c   1.000
_cell.angle_alpha   90.00
_cell.angle_beta   90.00
_cell.angle_gamma   90.00
#
_symmetry.space_group_name_H-M   'P 1'
#
loop_
_entity.id
_entity.type
_entity.pdbx_description
1 polymer ?
#
loop_
_entity_poly.entity_id
_entity_poly.type
_entity_poly.pdbx_seq_one_letter_code
_entity_poly.pdbx_strand_id
1 'polypeptide(L)'
;LIVDADMLLAAYPDAAEGELSLRLNALVNAEVLAEIAEEIGLPELIRAGSDVRGLDGRKRVNLRADALESLIAVLYLDGGLEAARAFIHKYWRPRSQATGAARRDAKTELQEWAHQAAGAVPVYIIDSREGPDHDPLFTVTVKVGAYPPATGSGRSKREAEQTAATALLLREGVWLNKGSAA
;
A
#
# COMPACT_ATOMS: atom_id res chain seq x y z
N LEU A 1 -10.38 11.87 3.52
CA LEU A 1 -10.21 11.05 4.75
C LEU A 1 -11.52 10.53 5.33
N ILE A 2 -12.47 11.36 5.78
CA ILE A 2 -13.73 10.84 6.37
C ILE A 2 -14.57 10.05 5.35
N VAL A 3 -14.66 10.53 4.11
CA VAL A 3 -15.37 9.84 3.03
C VAL A 3 -14.71 8.49 2.69
N ASP A 4 -13.38 8.42 2.73
CA ASP A 4 -12.64 7.18 2.45
C ASP A 4 -12.87 6.12 3.52
N ALA A 5 -12.87 6.53 4.79
CA ALA A 5 -13.17 5.66 5.92
C ALA A 5 -14.63 5.14 5.86
N ASP A 6 -15.59 6.01 5.57
CA ASP A 6 -17.00 5.67 5.38
C ASP A 6 -17.18 4.67 4.22
N MET A 7 -16.48 4.90 3.10
CA MET A 7 -16.48 3.99 1.95
C MET A 7 -15.94 2.59 2.33
N LEU A 8 -14.84 2.53 3.11
CA LEU A 8 -14.26 1.27 3.54
C LEU A 8 -15.15 0.52 4.53
N LEU A 9 -15.74 1.23 5.49
CA LEU A 9 -16.66 0.63 6.46
C LEU A 9 -17.89 0.03 5.77
N ALA A 10 -18.45 0.74 4.79
CA ALA A 10 -19.57 0.24 3.99
C ALA A 10 -19.18 -0.96 3.12
N ALA A 11 -17.95 -1.00 2.61
CA ALA A 11 -17.47 -2.09 1.75
C ALA A 11 -17.04 -3.34 2.54
N TYR A 12 -16.63 -3.18 3.81
CA TYR A 12 -16.08 -4.23 4.66
C TYR A 12 -16.66 -4.14 6.09
N PRO A 13 -17.97 -4.36 6.27
CA PRO A 13 -18.63 -4.17 7.57
C PRO A 13 -18.12 -5.13 8.67
N ASP A 14 -17.63 -6.30 8.27
CA ASP A 14 -17.14 -7.34 9.19
C ASP A 14 -15.61 -7.27 9.43
N ALA A 15 -14.91 -6.31 8.82
CA ALA A 15 -13.46 -6.18 8.99
C ALA A 15 -13.12 -5.59 10.37
N ALA A 16 -12.05 -6.13 10.98
CA ALA A 16 -11.53 -5.58 12.22
C ALA A 16 -10.96 -4.17 12.03
N GLU A 17 -11.00 -3.33 13.07
CA GLU A 17 -10.51 -1.94 13.03
C GLU A 17 -9.07 -1.82 12.53
N GLY A 18 -8.20 -2.75 12.94
CA GLY A 18 -6.81 -2.80 12.47
C GLY A 18 -6.69 -3.03 10.96
N GLU A 19 -7.56 -3.88 10.38
CA GLU A 19 -7.61 -4.11 8.93
C GLU A 19 -8.13 -2.87 8.20
N LEU A 20 -9.18 -2.22 8.72
CA LEU A 20 -9.75 -1.00 8.14
C LEU A 20 -8.74 0.14 8.12
N SER A 21 -7.98 0.31 9.21
CA SER A 21 -6.94 1.33 9.32
C SER A 21 -5.82 1.14 8.28
N LEU A 22 -5.43 -0.11 8.02
CA LEU A 22 -4.42 -0.43 7.02
C LEU A 22 -4.92 -0.17 5.61
N ARG A 23 -6.15 -0.59 5.31
CA ARG A 23 -6.82 -0.29 4.04
C ARG A 23 -6.91 1.21 3.81
N LEU A 24 -7.25 1.97 4.84
CA LEU A 24 -7.31 3.43 4.76
C LEU A 24 -5.94 4.01 4.43
N ASN A 25 -4.90 3.65 5.19
CA ASN A 25 -3.52 4.13 4.97
C ASN A 25 -2.98 3.77 3.58
N ALA A 26 -3.33 2.59 3.06
CA ALA A 26 -2.96 2.17 1.71
C ALA A 26 -3.65 3.01 0.62
N LEU A 27 -4.80 3.60 0.92
CA LEU A 27 -5.55 4.45 -0.01
C LEU A 27 -5.23 5.94 0.10
N VAL A 28 -4.73 6.41 1.24
CA VAL A 28 -4.56 7.85 1.52
C VAL A 28 -3.09 8.26 1.67
N ASN A 29 -2.16 7.48 1.11
CA ASN A 29 -0.73 7.84 1.08
C ASN A 29 -0.36 8.73 -0.11
N ALA A 30 0.76 9.43 0.02
CA ALA A 30 1.23 10.42 -0.96
C ALA A 30 1.40 9.85 -2.37
N GLU A 31 1.80 8.58 -2.50
CA GLU A 31 1.94 7.89 -3.78
C GLU A 31 0.59 7.75 -4.48
N VAL A 32 -0.43 7.23 -3.79
CA VAL A 32 -1.78 7.10 -4.35
C VAL A 32 -2.38 8.45 -4.69
N LEU A 33 -2.21 9.45 -3.82
CA LEU A 33 -2.68 10.80 -4.10
C LEU A 33 -1.97 11.41 -5.32
N ALA A 34 -0.65 11.24 -5.44
CA ALA A 34 0.08 11.74 -6.60
C ALA A 34 -0.31 11.04 -7.90
N GLU A 35 -0.61 9.73 -7.86
CA GLU A 35 -1.13 8.99 -9.02
C GLU A 35 -2.49 9.52 -9.47
N ILE A 36 -3.40 9.80 -8.53
CA ILE A 36 -4.71 10.36 -8.84
C ILE A 36 -4.57 11.78 -9.40
N ALA A 37 -3.65 12.58 -8.83
CA ALA A 37 -3.34 13.91 -9.36
C ALA A 37 -2.89 13.83 -10.83
N GLU A 38 -2.05 12.84 -11.18
CA GLU A 38 -1.62 12.60 -12.56
C GLU A 38 -2.80 12.17 -13.45
N GLU A 39 -3.63 11.25 -12.97
CA GLU A 39 -4.79 10.71 -13.70
C GLU A 39 -5.77 11.81 -14.12
N ILE A 40 -5.93 12.85 -13.30
CA ILE A 40 -6.82 13.99 -13.59
C ILE A 40 -6.14 15.14 -14.33
N GLY A 41 -4.84 15.05 -14.62
CA GLY A 41 -4.08 16.13 -15.25
C GLY A 41 -3.93 17.38 -14.36
N LEU A 42 -3.85 17.19 -13.05
CA LEU A 42 -3.63 18.28 -12.10
C LEU A 42 -2.23 18.94 -12.25
N PRO A 43 -1.12 18.20 -12.46
CA PRO A 43 0.21 18.79 -12.56
C PRO A 43 0.33 19.90 -13.60
N GLU A 44 -0.36 19.76 -14.73
CA GLU A 44 -0.37 20.72 -15.84
C GLU A 44 -1.03 22.04 -15.46
N LEU A 45 -1.88 22.03 -14.44
CA LEU A 45 -2.62 23.19 -13.94
C LEU A 45 -1.87 23.89 -12.79
N ILE A 46 -0.86 23.26 -12.20
CA ILE A 46 -0.08 23.83 -11.10
C ILE A 46 0.80 24.97 -11.63
N ARG A 47 0.47 26.20 -11.23
CA ARG A 47 1.29 27.38 -11.49
C ARG A 47 2.33 27.53 -10.40
N ALA A 48 3.57 27.13 -10.69
CA ALA A 48 4.66 27.22 -9.74
C ALA A 48 5.87 28.03 -10.24
N GLY A 49 6.60 28.60 -9.28
CA GLY A 49 7.87 29.29 -9.48
C GLY A 49 8.96 28.35 -10.00
N SER A 50 10.09 28.94 -10.39
CA SER A 50 11.25 28.22 -10.93
C SER A 50 11.84 27.19 -9.94
N ASP A 51 11.72 27.46 -8.65
CA ASP A 51 12.10 26.63 -7.51
C ASP A 51 11.33 25.31 -7.42
N VAL A 52 10.06 25.30 -7.85
CA VAL A 52 9.22 24.10 -7.83
C VAL A 52 9.39 23.24 -9.09
N ARG A 53 9.75 23.87 -10.23
CA ARG A 53 10.00 23.15 -11.50
C ARG A 53 11.21 22.21 -11.44
N GLY A 54 12.17 22.51 -10.56
CA GLY A 54 13.35 21.68 -10.31
C GLY A 54 13.12 20.50 -9.37
N LEU A 55 11.92 20.33 -8.80
CA LEU A 55 11.66 19.24 -7.85
C LEU A 55 11.63 17.90 -8.59
N ASP A 56 12.38 16.93 -8.07
CA ASP A 56 12.43 15.55 -8.54
C ASP A 56 12.05 14.57 -7.41
N GLY A 57 11.90 13.30 -7.79
CA GLY A 57 11.63 12.19 -6.89
C GLY A 57 10.52 12.47 -5.88
N ARG A 58 10.84 12.29 -4.58
CA ARG A 58 9.86 12.36 -3.49
C ARG A 58 9.22 13.73 -3.33
N LYS A 59 9.95 14.81 -3.58
CA LYS A 59 9.42 16.17 -3.42
C LYS A 59 8.32 16.45 -4.45
N ARG A 60 8.46 15.93 -5.66
CA ARG A 60 7.44 16.02 -6.71
C ARG A 60 6.19 15.22 -6.35
N VAL A 61 6.35 14.03 -5.77
CA VAL A 61 5.22 13.20 -5.28
C VAL A 61 4.45 13.96 -4.20
N ASN A 62 5.14 14.49 -3.19
CA ASN A 62 4.49 15.23 -2.11
C ASN A 62 3.74 16.47 -2.64
N LEU A 63 4.35 17.25 -3.53
CA LEU A 63 3.68 18.41 -4.13
C LEU A 63 2.37 18.04 -4.84
N ARG A 64 2.37 16.94 -5.59
CA ARG A 64 1.18 16.46 -6.30
C ARG A 64 0.10 15.98 -5.33
N ALA A 65 0.51 15.29 -4.26
CA ALA A 65 -0.40 14.88 -3.21
C ALA A 65 -1.05 16.08 -2.52
N ASP A 66 -0.25 17.06 -2.11
CA ASP A 66 -0.71 18.29 -1.45
C ASP A 66 -1.68 19.09 -2.35
N ALA A 67 -1.39 19.15 -3.67
CA ALA A 67 -2.26 19.80 -4.64
C ALA A 67 -3.62 19.08 -4.77
N LEU A 68 -3.63 17.75 -4.75
CA LEU A 68 -4.86 16.98 -4.80
C LEU A 68 -5.70 17.14 -3.52
N GLU A 69 -5.06 17.14 -2.34
CA GLU A 69 -5.77 17.42 -1.09
C GLU A 69 -6.40 18.81 -1.09
N SER A 70 -5.66 19.80 -1.61
CA SER A 70 -6.15 21.17 -1.77
C SER A 70 -7.35 21.24 -2.72
N LEU A 71 -7.33 20.49 -3.83
CA LEU A 71 -8.46 20.39 -4.75
C LEU A 71 -9.70 19.78 -4.06
N ILE A 72 -9.51 18.70 -3.29
CA ILE A 72 -10.61 18.07 -2.54
C ILE A 72 -11.20 19.05 -1.51
N ALA A 73 -10.35 19.83 -0.83
CA ALA A 73 -10.80 20.86 0.09
C ALA A 73 -11.64 21.95 -0.62
N VAL A 74 -11.21 22.41 -1.80
CA VAL A 74 -11.97 23.37 -2.60
C VAL A 74 -13.31 22.79 -3.05
N LEU A 75 -13.36 21.53 -3.51
CA LEU A 75 -14.60 20.85 -3.87
C LEU A 75 -15.57 20.78 -2.69
N TYR A 76 -15.05 20.53 -1.49
CA TYR A 76 -15.85 20.53 -0.26
C TYR A 76 -16.37 21.93 0.10
N LEU A 77 -15.53 22.97 -0.01
CA LEU A 77 -15.92 24.33 0.34
C LEU A 77 -16.92 24.93 -0.64
N ASP A 78 -16.79 24.65 -1.94
CA ASP A 78 -17.63 25.22 -3.00
C ASP A 78 -18.89 24.38 -3.25
N GLY A 79 -18.73 23.05 -3.31
CA GLY A 79 -19.81 22.10 -3.66
C GLY A 79 -20.35 21.27 -2.50
N GLY A 80 -19.82 21.46 -1.28
CA GLY A 80 -20.23 20.70 -0.09
C GLY A 80 -19.74 19.25 -0.07
N LEU A 81 -20.24 18.49 0.91
CA LEU A 81 -19.81 17.10 1.15
C LEU A 81 -20.12 16.18 -0.04
N GLU A 82 -21.26 16.35 -0.71
CA GLU A 82 -21.68 15.46 -1.80
C GLU A 82 -20.80 15.62 -3.05
N ALA A 83 -20.35 16.84 -3.36
CA ALA A 83 -19.40 17.08 -4.46
C ALA A 83 -18.05 16.41 -4.18
N ALA A 84 -17.52 16.60 -2.97
CA ALA A 84 -16.28 15.93 -2.54
C ALA A 84 -16.44 14.40 -2.53
N ARG A 85 -17.59 13.89 -2.06
CA ARG A 85 -17.91 12.46 -2.02
C ARG A 85 -17.95 11.84 -3.41
N ALA A 86 -18.60 12.49 -4.37
CA ALA A 86 -18.67 12.02 -5.75
C ALA A 86 -17.27 11.94 -6.38
N PHE A 87 -16.44 12.96 -6.16
CA PHE A 87 -15.06 12.97 -6.62
C PHE A 87 -14.24 11.83 -5.99
N ILE A 88 -14.28 11.70 -4.66
CA ILE A 88 -13.54 10.65 -3.95
C ILE A 88 -13.97 9.27 -4.42
N HIS A 89 -15.27 8.96 -4.46
CA HIS A 89 -15.73 7.64 -4.92
C HIS A 89 -15.27 7.31 -6.34
N LYS A 90 -15.24 8.28 -7.25
CA LYS A 90 -14.81 8.06 -8.63
C LYS A 90 -13.38 7.52 -8.70
N TYR A 91 -12.45 8.09 -7.93
CA TYR A 91 -11.03 7.76 -8.01
C TYR A 91 -10.56 6.72 -6.98
N TRP A 92 -11.18 6.68 -5.80
CA TRP A 92 -10.81 5.76 -4.72
C TRP A 92 -11.52 4.42 -4.76
N ARG A 93 -12.75 4.33 -5.30
CA ARG A 93 -13.50 3.05 -5.34
C ARG A 93 -12.75 1.96 -6.11
N PRO A 94 -12.22 2.19 -7.32
CA PRO A 94 -11.46 1.16 -8.04
C PRO A 94 -10.23 0.70 -7.26
N ARG A 95 -9.53 1.63 -6.59
CA ARG A 95 -8.33 1.36 -5.79
C ARG A 95 -8.65 0.57 -4.52
N SER A 96 -9.78 0.86 -3.87
CA SER A 96 -10.25 0.12 -2.69
C SER A 96 -10.65 -1.33 -2.99
N GLN A 97 -11.00 -1.61 -4.24
CA GLN A 97 -11.38 -2.93 -4.74
C GLN A 97 -10.20 -3.69 -5.34
N ALA A 98 -9.08 -3.01 -5.62
CA ALA A 98 -7.89 -3.64 -6.16
C ALA A 98 -7.31 -4.65 -5.15
N THR A 99 -7.08 -5.87 -5.65
CA THR A 99 -6.55 -6.98 -4.86
C THR A 99 -5.19 -6.61 -4.25
N GLY A 100 -5.11 -6.53 -2.92
CA GLY A 100 -3.86 -6.25 -2.20
C GLY A 100 -3.83 -4.93 -1.40
N ALA A 101 -4.84 -4.07 -1.52
CA ALA A 101 -4.95 -2.78 -0.80
C ALA A 101 -5.02 -2.90 0.74
N ALA A 102 -4.95 -4.10 1.31
CA ALA A 102 -5.20 -4.41 2.72
C ALA A 102 -4.15 -5.31 3.35
N ARG A 103 -3.04 -5.61 2.68
CA ARG A 103 -2.02 -6.44 3.31
C ARG A 103 -1.24 -5.58 4.29
N ARG A 104 -1.32 -5.92 5.59
CA ARG A 104 -0.30 -5.56 6.59
C ARG A 104 1.07 -5.73 5.95
N ASP A 105 2.02 -4.89 6.35
CA ASP A 105 3.41 -5.14 6.01
C ASP A 105 3.75 -6.56 6.53
N ALA A 106 3.91 -7.50 5.59
CA ALA A 106 4.09 -8.92 5.87
C ALA A 106 5.30 -9.12 6.78
N LYS A 107 6.30 -8.24 6.74
CA LYS A 107 7.46 -8.33 7.64
C LYS A 107 7.07 -7.97 9.07
N THR A 108 6.27 -6.92 9.26
CA THR A 108 5.76 -6.54 10.58
C THR A 108 4.87 -7.61 11.18
N GLU A 109 3.91 -8.13 10.42
CA GLU A 109 3.01 -9.16 10.93
C GLU A 109 3.73 -10.49 11.17
N LEU A 110 4.67 -10.85 10.29
CA LEU A 110 5.53 -12.01 10.52
C LEU A 110 6.38 -11.84 11.77
N GLN A 111 6.86 -10.64 12.08
CA GLN A 111 7.63 -10.38 13.28
C GLN A 111 6.79 -10.56 14.55
N GLU A 112 5.57 -10.04 14.58
CA GLU A 112 4.64 -10.21 15.70
C GLU A 112 4.27 -11.68 15.90
N TRP A 113 3.88 -12.35 14.80
CA TRP A 113 3.56 -13.77 14.83
C TRP A 113 4.76 -14.62 15.26
N ALA A 114 5.96 -14.37 14.72
CA ALA A 114 7.17 -15.11 15.06
C ALA A 114 7.54 -14.96 16.55
N HIS A 115 7.33 -13.77 17.12
CA HIS A 115 7.55 -13.53 18.53
C HIS A 115 6.58 -14.36 19.39
N GLN A 116 5.30 -14.44 19.00
CA GLN A 116 4.29 -15.20 19.72
C GLN A 116 4.41 -16.73 19.53
N ALA A 117 4.67 -17.18 18.30
CA ALA A 117 4.62 -18.58 17.91
C ALA A 117 5.96 -19.33 18.10
N ALA A 118 7.08 -18.63 18.04
CA ALA A 118 8.41 -19.23 18.09
C ALA A 118 9.34 -18.59 19.14
N GLY A 119 8.94 -17.49 19.77
CA GLY A 119 9.84 -16.69 20.61
C GLY A 119 11.06 -16.17 19.84
N ALA A 120 10.95 -16.06 18.51
CA ALA A 120 12.08 -15.78 17.63
C ALA A 120 11.81 -14.57 16.72
N VAL A 121 12.88 -14.01 16.16
CA VAL A 121 12.80 -12.92 15.18
C VAL A 121 13.01 -13.50 13.78
N PRO A 122 12.23 -13.08 12.76
CA PRO A 122 12.44 -13.53 11.39
C PRO A 122 13.80 -13.11 10.85
N VAL A 123 14.52 -14.04 10.20
CA VAL A 123 15.81 -13.80 9.55
C VAL A 123 15.64 -13.92 8.04
N TYR A 124 16.02 -12.88 7.30
CA TYR A 124 15.95 -12.82 5.84
C TYR A 124 17.33 -13.05 5.24
N ILE A 125 17.41 -13.92 4.24
CA ILE A 125 18.63 -14.29 3.51
C ILE A 125 18.39 -14.03 2.03
N ILE A 126 19.25 -13.25 1.39
CA ILE A 126 19.19 -13.03 -0.06
C ILE A 126 19.89 -14.20 -0.73
N ASP A 127 19.14 -15.01 -1.47
CA ASP A 127 19.66 -16.22 -2.12
C ASP A 127 20.24 -15.90 -3.50
N SER A 128 19.57 -15.04 -4.28
CA SER A 128 20.07 -14.61 -5.59
C SER A 128 19.62 -13.21 -5.98
N ARG A 129 20.39 -12.62 -6.91
CA ARG A 129 20.02 -11.43 -7.69
C ARG A 129 20.33 -11.75 -9.14
N GLU A 130 19.31 -11.79 -9.97
CA GLU A 130 19.38 -12.15 -11.39
C GLU A 130 18.76 -11.02 -12.23
N GLY A 131 18.94 -11.07 -13.55
CA GLY A 131 18.41 -10.06 -14.47
C GLY A 131 19.30 -8.82 -14.66
N PRO A 132 19.00 -8.00 -15.68
CA PRO A 132 19.77 -6.80 -15.99
C PRO A 132 19.60 -5.73 -14.91
N ASP A 133 20.53 -4.77 -14.83
CA ASP A 133 20.51 -3.74 -13.78
C ASP A 133 19.21 -2.89 -13.77
N HIS A 134 18.53 -2.78 -14.90
CA HIS A 134 17.27 -2.06 -15.04
C HIS A 134 16.02 -2.93 -14.76
N ASP A 135 16.18 -4.25 -14.61
CA ASP A 135 15.10 -5.18 -14.26
C ASP A 135 15.63 -6.34 -13.40
N PRO A 136 16.12 -6.04 -12.18
CA PRO A 136 16.71 -7.06 -11.32
C PRO A 136 15.61 -7.90 -10.65
N LEU A 137 15.78 -9.21 -10.60
CA LEU A 137 14.97 -10.14 -9.82
C LEU A 137 15.75 -10.59 -8.58
N PHE A 138 15.24 -10.27 -7.40
CA PHE A 138 15.80 -10.72 -6.13
C PHE A 138 15.04 -11.94 -5.62
N THR A 139 15.75 -12.93 -5.10
CA THR A 139 15.18 -14.09 -4.40
C THR A 139 15.63 -14.03 -2.94
N VAL A 140 14.68 -14.11 -2.01
CA VAL A 140 14.91 -14.01 -0.57
C VAL A 140 14.21 -15.15 0.15
N THR A 141 14.93 -15.79 1.08
CA THR A 141 14.38 -16.78 2.01
C THR A 141 14.23 -16.18 3.40
N VAL A 142 13.08 -16.37 4.03
CA VAL A 142 12.82 -16.04 5.43
C VAL A 142 12.80 -17.29 6.31
N LYS A 143 13.46 -17.21 7.47
CA LYS A 143 13.53 -18.25 8.50
C LYS A 143 12.97 -17.75 9.82
N VAL A 144 12.16 -18.56 10.49
CA VAL A 144 11.58 -18.25 11.81
C VAL A 144 11.78 -19.45 12.73
N GLY A 145 12.72 -19.36 13.69
CA GLY A 145 12.97 -20.42 14.66
C GLY A 145 13.14 -21.81 14.00
N ALA A 146 12.32 -22.77 14.42
CA ALA A 146 12.28 -24.13 13.88
C ALA A 146 11.26 -24.32 12.73
N TYR A 147 10.53 -23.29 12.34
CA TYR A 147 9.55 -23.38 11.25
C TYR A 147 10.27 -23.52 9.91
N PRO A 148 9.70 -24.28 8.95
CA PRO A 148 10.30 -24.42 7.63
C PRO A 148 10.51 -23.04 6.96
N PRO A 149 11.63 -22.80 6.26
CA PRO A 149 11.83 -21.54 5.55
C PRO A 149 10.74 -21.30 4.50
N ALA A 150 10.53 -20.04 4.14
CA ALA A 150 9.72 -19.66 2.99
C ALA A 150 10.53 -18.73 2.09
N THR A 151 10.32 -18.83 0.77
CA THR A 151 11.07 -18.05 -0.22
C THR A 151 10.13 -17.16 -1.00
N GLY A 152 10.59 -15.97 -1.37
CA GLY A 152 9.86 -15.02 -2.19
C GLY A 152 10.79 -14.24 -3.11
N SER A 153 10.23 -13.76 -4.21
CA SER A 153 10.95 -12.97 -5.21
C SER A 153 10.27 -11.64 -5.49
N GLY A 154 11.05 -10.69 -6.03
CA GLY A 154 10.58 -9.35 -6.33
C GLY A 154 11.61 -8.52 -7.09
N ARG A 155 11.18 -7.39 -7.67
CA ARG A 155 12.04 -6.46 -8.42
C ARG A 155 12.93 -5.60 -7.54
N SER A 156 12.71 -5.67 -6.22
CA SER A 156 13.58 -5.09 -5.21
C SER A 156 13.77 -6.06 -4.05
N LYS A 157 14.84 -5.86 -3.26
CA LYS A 157 15.05 -6.62 -2.02
C LYS A 157 13.84 -6.56 -1.09
N ARG A 158 13.25 -5.37 -0.94
CA ARG A 158 12.08 -5.14 -0.09
C ARG A 158 10.87 -5.94 -0.57
N GLU A 159 10.62 -5.95 -1.88
CA GLU A 159 9.52 -6.72 -2.47
C GLU A 159 9.73 -8.23 -2.29
N ALA A 160 10.95 -8.72 -2.52
CA ALA A 160 11.28 -10.13 -2.33
C ALA A 160 11.11 -10.58 -0.86
N GLU A 161 11.55 -9.75 0.10
CA GLU A 161 11.32 -9.98 1.53
C GLU A 161 9.83 -10.02 1.88
N GLN A 162 9.04 -9.10 1.31
CA GLN A 162 7.59 -9.05 1.51
C GLN A 162 6.90 -10.31 0.99
N THR A 163 7.30 -10.78 -0.19
CA THR A 163 6.79 -12.00 -0.80
C THR A 163 7.15 -13.23 0.06
N ALA A 164 8.38 -13.30 0.56
CA ALA A 164 8.83 -14.40 1.41
C ALA A 164 8.05 -14.45 2.73
N ALA A 165 7.83 -13.29 3.35
CA ALA A 165 7.04 -13.18 4.58
C ALA A 165 5.57 -13.54 4.36
N THR A 166 4.98 -13.07 3.26
CA THR A 166 3.61 -13.41 2.84
C THR A 166 3.45 -14.92 2.67
N ALA A 167 4.41 -15.58 2.02
CA ALA A 167 4.38 -17.03 1.81
C ALA A 167 4.38 -17.80 3.13
N LEU A 168 5.16 -17.35 4.12
CA LEU A 168 5.17 -17.96 5.44
C LEU A 168 3.84 -17.74 6.17
N LEU A 169 3.35 -16.49 6.22
CA LEU A 169 2.08 -16.15 6.88
C LEU A 169 0.88 -16.92 6.30
N LEU A 170 0.82 -17.11 4.98
CA LEU A 170 -0.21 -17.91 4.32
C LEU A 170 -0.07 -19.40 4.66
N ARG A 171 1.15 -19.94 4.68
CA ARG A 171 1.39 -21.36 4.97
C ARG A 171 1.01 -21.72 6.41
N GLU A 172 1.33 -20.84 7.35
CA GLU A 172 1.02 -21.04 8.78
C GLU A 172 -0.42 -20.62 9.13
N GLY A 173 -1.24 -20.27 8.13
CA GLY A 173 -2.66 -19.94 8.31
C GLY A 173 -2.93 -18.61 9.02
N VAL A 174 -1.90 -17.78 9.22
CA VAL A 174 -2.03 -16.42 9.78
C VAL A 174 -2.75 -15.52 8.80
N TRP A 175 -2.43 -15.66 7.52
CA TRP A 175 -3.18 -15.07 6.43
C TRP A 175 -4.06 -16.13 5.78
N LEU A 176 -5.32 -15.79 5.54
CA LEU A 176 -6.23 -16.66 4.79
C LEU A 176 -6.02 -16.45 3.29
N ASN A 177 -5.79 -17.56 2.57
CA ASN A 177 -5.83 -17.55 1.11
C ASN A 177 -7.27 -17.23 0.68
N LYS A 178 -7.48 -16.14 -0.07
CA LYS A 178 -8.75 -15.91 -0.76
C LYS A 178 -8.87 -16.94 -1.91
N GLY A 179 -9.34 -18.12 -1.53
CA GLY A 179 -9.57 -19.28 -2.40
C GLY A 179 -10.28 -20.45 -1.72
N SER A 180 -10.56 -20.38 -0.40
CA SER A 180 -11.34 -21.41 0.32
C SER A 180 -12.70 -20.88 0.80
N ALA A 181 -13.39 -20.14 -0.06
CA ALA A 181 -14.84 -20.02 -0.01
C ALA A 181 -15.37 -20.54 -1.35
N ALA A 182 -15.55 -21.86 -1.41
CA ALA A 182 -16.39 -22.54 -2.37
C ALA A 182 -17.39 -23.38 -1.57
#